data_AF-A0A963RSN1-F1
#
_entry.id   AF-A0A963RSN1-F1
#
_cell.length_a   1.000
_cell.length_b   1.000
_cell.length_c   1.000
_cell.angle_alpha   90.00
_cell.angle_beta   90.00
_cell.angle_gamma   90.00
#
_symmetry.space_group_name_H-M   'P 1'
#
loop_
_entity.id
_entity.type
_entity.pdbx_description
1 polymer ?
#
loop_
_entity_poly.entity_id
_entity_poly.type
_entity_poly.pdbx_seq_one_letter_code
_entity_poly.pdbx_strand_id
1 'polypeptide(L)'
;LAELTGNNLLMTMGREFLEQPLPTKVGIVIVALVMLFNISMTYLKGRKTTITTVLLLGLWGLALLFLFAFVNPHNLVRDKMYWWWVVHLWVEGVWELIMAALLAYVLIKTTGVDREVVDKWIYVIIAFALFTGILGTAHHYYFIGLPGYWHLVGNIFSSLEPIPFFLMTMFAFRMVQRRRRDHANQAAVLWAVGCAVMGFLGAGVWGFLHTLSFVNYYTHGTQITASHGHLAFYGAYVLVVIALISYAMPTLRGRIANSLKAQSLEMWSFWVMSIGMGVMVLALTGAGTVQVWLQRLPTTGAQGYMAVQDQLTFFYGLRLAAGFVFLAGLVMYVWSFFVGGEPAEEPLGTRRGGLMPSPAQRRLQHD
;
A
#
# COMPACT_ATOMS: atom_id res chain seq x y z
N LEU A 1 -6.69 34.50 -2.15
CA LEU A 1 -6.42 33.05 -2.08
C LEU A 1 -4.92 32.73 -2.19
N ALA A 2 -4.23 33.12 -3.26
CA ALA A 2 -2.80 32.83 -3.44
C ALA A 2 -1.90 33.33 -2.30
N GLU A 3 -2.22 34.49 -1.73
CA GLU A 3 -1.53 35.06 -0.55
C GLU A 3 -1.76 34.22 0.71
N LEU A 4 -3.01 33.82 0.98
CA LEU A 4 -3.36 32.96 2.13
C LEU A 4 -2.73 31.56 2.04
N THR A 5 -2.51 31.05 0.84
CA THR A 5 -1.96 29.70 0.61
C THR A 5 -0.45 29.68 0.40
N GLY A 6 0.22 30.84 0.44
CA GLY A 6 1.65 31.00 0.14
C GLY A 6 2.02 30.70 -1.31
N ASN A 7 1.03 30.55 -2.20
CA ASN A 7 1.25 30.20 -3.61
C ASN A 7 1.81 31.39 -4.41
N ASN A 8 1.73 32.61 -3.88
CA ASN A 8 2.45 33.78 -4.37
C ASN A 8 3.96 33.74 -4.07
N LEU A 9 4.39 32.99 -3.04
CA LEU A 9 5.81 32.83 -2.68
C LEU A 9 6.44 31.68 -3.44
N LEU A 10 5.81 30.51 -3.40
CA LEU A 10 6.21 29.33 -4.14
C LEU A 10 4.97 28.59 -4.62
N MET A 11 4.80 28.54 -5.94
CA MET A 11 3.66 27.88 -6.56
C MET A 11 3.79 26.36 -6.41
N THR A 12 2.97 25.73 -5.57
CA THR A 12 3.04 24.26 -5.34
C THR A 12 1.69 23.55 -5.40
N MET A 13 0.58 24.28 -5.51
CA MET A 13 -0.78 23.71 -5.55
C MET A 13 -1.22 23.35 -6.98
N GLY A 14 -2.36 22.67 -7.11
CA GLY A 14 -2.99 22.39 -8.41
C GLY A 14 -2.38 21.22 -9.19
N ARG A 15 -1.64 20.35 -8.50
CA ARG A 15 -1.07 19.11 -9.02
C ARG A 15 -1.71 17.97 -8.24
N GLU A 16 -2.14 16.92 -8.94
CA GLU A 16 -2.79 15.75 -8.34
C GLU A 16 -1.93 15.17 -7.18
N PHE A 17 -2.56 14.82 -6.06
CA PHE A 17 -1.94 14.37 -4.80
C PHE A 17 -1.07 15.42 -4.06
N LEU A 18 -0.91 16.62 -4.62
CA LEU A 18 -0.08 17.71 -4.09
C LEU A 18 -0.86 19.03 -4.00
N GLU A 19 -2.17 18.96 -3.78
CA GLU A 19 -3.09 20.10 -3.81
C GLU A 19 -2.95 21.03 -2.59
N GLN A 20 -2.46 20.49 -1.47
CA GLN A 20 -2.41 21.19 -0.20
C GLN A 20 -1.60 22.50 -0.27
N PRO A 21 -1.99 23.56 0.47
CA PRO A 21 -1.27 24.83 0.50
C PRO A 21 0.21 24.71 0.90
N LEU A 22 1.03 25.70 0.52
CA LEU A 22 2.45 25.72 0.84
C LEU A 22 2.71 25.62 2.36
N PRO A 23 2.03 26.38 3.24
CA PRO A 23 2.20 26.24 4.69
C PRO A 23 1.91 24.82 5.20
N THR A 24 0.92 24.15 4.61
CA THR A 24 0.58 22.76 4.95
C THR A 24 1.69 21.80 4.52
N LYS A 25 2.25 21.96 3.31
CA LYS A 25 3.41 21.16 2.87
C LYS A 25 4.60 21.33 3.80
N VAL A 26 4.91 22.56 4.19
CA VAL A 26 5.99 22.86 5.15
C VAL A 26 5.70 22.23 6.51
N GLY A 27 4.47 22.33 7.01
CA GLY A 27 4.05 21.68 8.25
C GLY A 27 4.24 20.15 8.22
N ILE A 28 3.87 19.50 7.10
CA ILE A 28 4.10 18.06 6.89
C ILE A 28 5.59 17.72 6.97
N VAL A 29 6.47 18.50 6.32
CA VAL A 29 7.93 18.30 6.38
C VAL A 29 8.43 18.40 7.82
N ILE A 30 8.01 19.42 8.56
CA ILE A 30 8.42 19.62 9.96
C ILE A 30 8.01 18.42 10.83
N VAL A 31 6.75 17.98 10.71
CA VAL A 31 6.24 16.81 11.46
C VAL A 31 7.03 15.55 11.08
N ALA A 32 7.29 15.34 9.80
CA ALA A 32 8.07 14.20 9.32
C ALA A 32 9.50 14.22 9.88
N LEU A 33 10.17 15.38 9.91
CA LEU A 33 11.52 15.52 10.46
C LEU A 33 11.57 15.28 11.97
N VAL A 34 10.58 15.78 12.73
CA VAL A 34 10.47 15.51 14.17
C VAL A 34 10.26 14.02 14.43
N MET A 35 9.36 13.38 13.67
CA MET A 35 9.12 11.95 13.75
C MET A 35 10.38 11.15 13.41
N LEU A 36 11.05 11.48 12.31
CA LEU A 36 12.27 10.82 11.86
C LEU A 36 13.40 10.99 12.85
N PHE A 37 13.57 12.16 13.45
CA PHE A 37 14.55 12.38 14.51
C PHE A 37 14.28 11.45 15.69
N ASN A 38 13.03 11.38 16.18
CA ASN A 38 12.66 10.54 17.31
C ASN A 38 12.93 9.03 17.04
N ILE A 39 12.48 8.53 15.89
CA ILE A 39 12.68 7.14 15.48
C ILE A 39 14.18 6.86 15.25
N SER A 40 14.91 7.77 14.61
CA SER A 40 16.35 7.62 14.35
C SER A 40 17.15 7.55 15.65
N MET A 41 16.86 8.42 16.61
CA MET A 41 17.53 8.40 17.92
C MET A 41 17.24 7.10 18.68
N THR A 42 16.03 6.56 18.58
CA THR A 42 15.67 5.26 19.14
C THR A 42 16.44 4.12 18.46
N TYR A 43 16.52 4.14 17.13
CA TYR A 43 17.28 3.16 16.34
C TYR A 43 18.78 3.18 16.67
N LEU A 44 19.37 4.37 16.82
CA LEU A 44 20.79 4.54 17.11
C LEU A 44 21.15 3.97 18.49
N LYS A 45 20.31 4.22 19.51
CA LYS A 45 20.47 3.71 20.88
C LYS A 45 20.11 2.22 21.01
N GLY A 46 19.31 1.68 20.09
CA GLY A 46 18.77 0.33 20.15
C GLY A 46 19.56 -0.73 19.37
N ARG A 47 19.08 -1.97 19.46
CA ARG A 47 19.57 -3.08 18.64
C ARG A 47 19.12 -2.89 17.19
N LYS A 48 20.10 -2.87 16.29
CA LYS A 48 19.89 -2.74 14.85
C LYS A 48 19.50 -4.11 14.29
N THR A 49 18.37 -4.17 13.61
CA THR A 49 17.87 -5.36 12.91
C THR A 49 17.55 -4.99 11.47
N THR A 50 17.51 -5.99 10.58
CA THR A 50 17.17 -5.79 9.16
C THR A 50 15.86 -5.04 9.02
N ILE A 51 14.79 -5.48 9.70
CA ILE A 51 13.47 -4.82 9.68
C ILE A 51 13.55 -3.36 10.09
N THR A 52 14.19 -3.06 11.22
CA THR A 52 14.28 -1.67 11.70
C THR A 52 15.11 -0.78 10.78
N THR A 53 16.15 -1.33 10.15
CA THR A 53 16.98 -0.59 9.18
C THR A 53 16.19 -0.31 7.90
N VAL A 54 15.52 -1.32 7.35
CA VAL A 54 14.70 -1.20 6.14
C VAL A 54 13.54 -0.22 6.35
N LEU A 55 12.84 -0.31 7.49
CA LEU A 55 11.79 0.64 7.86
C LEU A 55 12.34 2.07 7.91
N LEU A 56 13.49 2.26 8.56
CA LEU A 56 14.10 3.59 8.69
C LEU A 56 14.52 4.17 7.33
N LEU A 57 15.10 3.34 6.46
CA LEU A 57 15.44 3.73 5.09
C LEU A 57 14.19 4.13 4.28
N GLY A 58 13.12 3.34 4.36
CA GLY A 58 11.85 3.66 3.70
C GLY A 58 11.24 4.97 4.21
N LEU A 59 11.24 5.20 5.53
CA LEU A 59 10.70 6.43 6.13
C LEU A 59 11.53 7.68 5.76
N TRP A 60 12.86 7.58 5.76
CA TRP A 60 13.71 8.68 5.28
C TRP A 60 13.52 8.93 3.78
N GLY A 61 13.48 7.86 2.98
CA GLY A 61 13.21 7.94 1.55
C GLY A 61 11.88 8.63 1.25
N LEU A 62 10.83 8.29 2.00
CA LEU A 62 9.52 8.95 1.91
C LEU A 62 9.65 10.46 2.13
N ALA A 63 10.28 10.88 3.23
CA ALA A 63 10.41 12.30 3.56
C ALA A 63 11.28 13.06 2.55
N LEU A 64 12.37 12.46 2.07
CA LEU A 64 13.26 13.09 1.08
C LEU A 64 12.60 13.25 -0.28
N LEU A 65 11.89 12.21 -0.75
CA LEU A 65 11.16 12.27 -2.02
C LEU A 65 10.01 13.28 -1.96
N PHE A 66 9.40 13.51 -0.78
CA PHE A 66 8.41 14.56 -0.60
C PHE A 66 8.92 15.96 -0.95
N LEU A 67 10.24 16.21 -0.85
CA LEU A 67 10.81 17.52 -1.17
C LEU A 67 10.63 17.90 -2.65
N PHE A 68 10.44 16.92 -3.55
CA PHE A 68 10.08 17.19 -4.94
C PHE A 68 8.67 17.80 -5.10
N ALA A 69 7.81 17.75 -4.06
CA ALA A 69 6.55 18.48 -4.06
C ALA A 69 6.70 20.01 -4.11
N PHE A 70 7.88 20.53 -3.70
CA PHE A 70 8.22 21.95 -3.78
C PHE A 70 8.83 22.33 -5.14
N VAL A 71 9.20 21.34 -5.97
CA VAL A 71 9.73 21.55 -7.32
C VAL A 71 8.54 21.63 -8.29
N ASN A 72 8.26 22.84 -8.78
CA ASN A 72 7.19 23.11 -9.76
C ASN A 72 7.74 23.88 -10.99
N PRO A 73 8.34 23.18 -11.96
CA PRO A 73 8.86 23.79 -13.17
C PRO A 73 7.74 24.32 -14.08
N HIS A 74 8.00 25.42 -14.80
CA HIS A 74 7.07 25.96 -15.80
C HIS A 74 6.87 25.04 -17.02
N ASN A 75 7.86 24.20 -17.34
CA ASN A 75 7.75 23.23 -18.43
C ASN A 75 6.94 22.02 -17.94
N LEU A 76 5.81 21.74 -18.59
CA LEU A 76 4.88 20.68 -18.20
C LEU A 76 5.53 19.29 -18.18
N VAL A 77 6.38 18.97 -19.17
CA VAL A 77 7.09 17.67 -19.23
C VAL A 77 7.99 17.50 -18.00
N ARG A 78 8.73 18.55 -17.65
CA ARG A 78 9.61 18.55 -16.49
C ARG A 78 8.85 18.52 -15.17
N ASP A 79 7.71 19.21 -15.08
CA ASP A 79 6.79 19.10 -13.96
C ASP A 79 6.35 17.64 -13.75
N LYS A 80 5.81 17.00 -14.79
CA LYS A 80 5.33 15.61 -14.69
C LYS A 80 6.45 14.63 -14.35
N MET A 81 7.67 14.84 -14.84
CA MET A 81 8.83 14.03 -14.45
C MET A 81 9.07 14.06 -12.93
N TYR A 82 9.21 15.25 -12.33
CA TYR A 82 9.42 15.36 -10.88
C TYR A 82 8.19 15.02 -10.04
N TRP A 83 6.99 15.17 -10.61
CA TRP A 83 5.77 14.73 -9.96
C TRP A 83 5.78 13.20 -9.72
N TRP A 84 6.21 12.43 -10.72
CA TRP A 84 6.35 10.96 -10.58
C TRP A 84 7.46 10.55 -9.63
N TRP A 85 8.46 11.41 -9.39
CA TRP A 85 9.46 11.14 -8.35
C TRP A 85 8.86 11.20 -6.94
N VAL A 86 7.75 11.91 -6.75
CA VAL A 86 6.98 11.81 -5.50
C VAL A 86 6.09 10.57 -5.58
N VAL A 87 5.19 10.51 -6.55
CA VAL A 87 4.08 9.55 -6.55
C VAL A 87 4.56 8.12 -6.75
N HIS A 88 5.29 7.86 -7.83
CA HIS A 88 5.72 6.50 -8.16
C HIS A 88 6.85 6.03 -7.25
N LEU A 89 7.92 6.82 -7.07
CA LEU A 89 9.02 6.38 -6.19
C LEU A 89 8.60 6.26 -4.72
N TRP A 90 7.50 6.90 -4.31
CA TRP A 90 6.81 6.51 -3.07
C TRP A 90 6.20 5.13 -3.19
N VAL A 91 5.14 4.98 -3.97
CA VAL A 91 4.29 3.79 -3.95
C VAL A 91 5.06 2.54 -4.42
N GLU A 92 5.75 2.62 -5.55
CA GLU A 92 6.50 1.53 -6.21
C GLU A 92 8.00 1.62 -5.85
N GLY A 93 8.31 2.08 -4.63
CA GLY A 93 9.68 2.21 -4.15
C GLY A 93 9.76 2.24 -2.64
N VAL A 94 9.83 3.42 -2.04
CA VAL A 94 10.11 3.55 -0.60
C VAL A 94 8.96 3.08 0.30
N TRP A 95 7.71 3.10 -0.19
CA TRP A 95 6.57 2.53 0.54
C TRP A 95 6.60 1.00 0.53
N GLU A 96 7.14 0.36 -0.50
CA GLU A 96 7.34 -1.11 -0.48
C GLU A 96 8.32 -1.53 0.60
N LEU A 97 9.37 -0.74 0.85
CA LEU A 97 10.29 -0.98 1.98
C LEU A 97 9.55 -0.89 3.32
N ILE A 98 8.71 0.13 3.49
CA ILE A 98 7.90 0.31 4.70
C ILE A 98 6.94 -0.86 4.86
N MET A 99 6.19 -1.20 3.81
CA MET A 99 5.23 -2.30 3.77
C MET A 99 5.90 -3.62 4.11
N ALA A 100 7.02 -3.97 3.44
CA ALA A 100 7.75 -5.19 3.69
C ALA A 100 8.27 -5.28 5.13
N ALA A 101 8.77 -4.18 5.69
CA ALA A 101 9.24 -4.14 7.07
C ALA A 101 8.09 -4.31 8.09
N LEU A 102 6.96 -3.64 7.87
CA LEU A 102 5.78 -3.76 8.73
C LEU A 102 5.18 -5.17 8.66
N LEU A 103 5.02 -5.71 7.45
CA LEU A 103 4.49 -7.04 7.24
C LEU A 103 5.40 -8.11 7.85
N ALA A 104 6.71 -8.01 7.65
CA ALA A 104 7.67 -8.91 8.25
C ALA A 104 7.68 -8.81 9.79
N TYR A 105 7.53 -7.61 10.35
CA TYR A 105 7.39 -7.43 11.79
C TYR A 105 6.16 -8.16 12.33
N VAL A 106 4.98 -7.96 11.72
CA VAL A 106 3.74 -8.64 12.11
C VAL A 106 3.90 -10.15 11.99
N LEU A 107 4.43 -10.65 10.86
CA LEU A 107 4.59 -12.09 10.64
C LEU A 107 5.59 -12.74 11.60
N ILE A 108 6.74 -12.13 11.91
CA ILE A 108 7.64 -12.66 12.95
C ILE A 108 6.91 -12.75 14.29
N LYS A 109 6.19 -11.69 14.63
CA LYS A 109 5.50 -11.60 15.90
C LYS A 109 4.36 -12.58 16.01
N THR A 110 3.63 -12.89 14.95
CA THR A 110 2.51 -13.82 15.00
C THR A 110 2.91 -15.28 14.80
N THR A 111 3.87 -15.57 13.92
CA THR A 111 4.22 -16.95 13.54
C THR A 111 5.35 -17.57 14.36
N GLY A 112 6.20 -16.76 14.98
CA GLY A 112 7.37 -17.25 15.72
C GLY A 112 8.47 -17.88 14.84
N VAL A 113 8.47 -17.63 13.52
CA VAL A 113 9.53 -18.07 12.61
C VAL A 113 10.84 -17.35 12.93
N ASP A 114 11.97 -18.05 12.72
CA ASP A 114 13.31 -17.51 12.97
C ASP A 114 13.57 -16.23 12.16
N ARG A 115 14.07 -15.21 12.85
CA ARG A 115 14.37 -13.90 12.27
C ARG A 115 15.33 -13.97 11.10
N GLU A 116 16.32 -14.87 11.16
CA GLU A 116 17.32 -15.00 10.10
C GLU A 116 16.69 -15.38 8.74
N VAL A 117 15.64 -16.23 8.76
CA VAL A 117 14.91 -16.59 7.54
C VAL A 117 14.18 -15.37 7.01
N VAL A 118 13.49 -14.63 7.88
CA VAL A 118 12.72 -13.45 7.50
C VAL A 118 13.61 -12.36 6.94
N ASP A 119 14.75 -12.09 7.57
CA ASP A 119 15.71 -11.08 7.13
C ASP A 119 16.21 -11.38 5.71
N LYS A 120 16.51 -12.64 5.38
CA LYS A 120 16.90 -13.05 4.01
C LYS A 120 15.80 -12.75 2.98
N TRP A 121 14.54 -13.04 3.31
CA TRP A 121 13.40 -12.74 2.44
C TRP A 121 13.24 -11.24 2.21
N ILE A 122 13.32 -10.43 3.27
CA ILE A 122 13.18 -8.97 3.16
C ILE A 122 14.25 -8.41 2.23
N TYR A 123 15.52 -8.81 2.36
CA TYR A 123 16.58 -8.32 1.48
C TYR A 123 16.31 -8.62 0.02
N VAL A 124 15.82 -9.82 -0.30
CA VAL A 124 15.49 -10.18 -1.68
C VAL A 124 14.30 -9.36 -2.19
N ILE A 125 13.23 -9.23 -1.39
CA ILE A 125 12.03 -8.46 -1.77
C ILE A 125 12.38 -7.00 -2.05
N ILE A 126 13.10 -6.33 -1.14
CA ILE A 126 13.44 -4.91 -1.32
C ILE A 126 14.47 -4.69 -2.43
N ALA A 127 15.38 -5.65 -2.66
CA ALA A 127 16.33 -5.56 -3.75
C ALA A 127 15.61 -5.59 -5.11
N PHE A 128 14.65 -6.50 -5.28
CA PHE A 128 13.81 -6.50 -6.47
C PHE A 128 12.97 -5.23 -6.56
N ALA A 129 12.29 -4.82 -5.48
CA ALA A 129 11.48 -3.60 -5.46
C ALA A 129 12.25 -2.36 -5.95
N LEU A 130 13.46 -2.11 -5.42
CA LEU A 130 14.27 -0.96 -5.83
C LEU A 130 14.87 -1.14 -7.23
N PHE A 131 15.31 -2.36 -7.57
CA PHE A 131 15.89 -2.63 -8.88
C PHE A 131 14.88 -2.43 -10.00
N THR A 132 13.63 -2.83 -9.77
CA THR A 132 12.54 -2.70 -10.75
C THR A 132 11.90 -1.32 -10.69
N GLY A 133 11.47 -0.83 -9.52
CA GLY A 133 10.68 0.40 -9.40
C GLY A 133 11.43 1.71 -9.71
N ILE A 134 12.73 1.81 -9.42
CA ILE A 134 13.49 3.06 -9.69
C ILE A 134 13.49 3.38 -11.19
N LEU A 135 13.77 2.39 -12.04
CA LEU A 135 13.72 2.57 -13.49
C LEU A 135 12.33 2.29 -14.06
N GLY A 136 11.51 1.55 -13.32
CA GLY A 136 10.10 1.27 -13.57
C GLY A 136 9.23 2.52 -13.64
N THR A 137 9.63 3.59 -12.95
CA THR A 137 9.02 4.95 -13.05
C THR A 137 8.85 5.40 -14.50
N ALA A 138 9.71 4.91 -15.41
CA ALA A 138 9.62 5.18 -16.84
C ALA A 138 8.30 4.75 -17.50
N HIS A 139 7.51 3.85 -16.91
CA HIS A 139 6.18 3.53 -17.44
C HIS A 139 5.17 4.69 -17.35
N HIS A 140 5.53 5.75 -16.63
CA HIS A 140 4.80 7.00 -16.60
C HIS A 140 5.35 8.05 -17.57
N TYR A 141 6.49 7.77 -18.21
CA TYR A 141 7.19 8.69 -19.10
C TYR A 141 6.81 8.51 -20.57
N TYR A 142 6.06 7.45 -20.91
CA TYR A 142 5.70 7.11 -22.28
C TYR A 142 5.07 8.27 -23.07
N PHE A 143 4.13 8.99 -22.45
CA PHE A 143 3.28 9.94 -23.19
C PHE A 143 3.32 11.37 -22.62
N ILE A 144 4.29 11.68 -21.75
CA ILE A 144 4.44 13.03 -21.16
C ILE A 144 5.38 13.94 -21.95
N GLY A 145 6.00 13.46 -23.03
CA GLY A 145 6.90 14.24 -23.90
C GLY A 145 8.40 14.06 -23.63
N LEU A 146 8.80 13.00 -22.90
CA LEU A 146 10.20 12.62 -22.74
C LEU A 146 10.72 11.80 -23.95
N PRO A 147 12.05 11.64 -24.11
CA PRO A 147 12.61 10.90 -25.24
C PRO A 147 12.15 9.44 -25.33
N GLY A 148 12.09 8.91 -26.56
CA GLY A 148 11.52 7.58 -26.85
C GLY A 148 12.22 6.39 -26.19
N TYR A 149 13.48 6.52 -25.75
CA TYR A 149 14.18 5.44 -25.05
C TYR A 149 13.49 5.04 -23.73
N TRP A 150 12.70 5.93 -23.13
CA TRP A 150 11.92 5.62 -21.94
C TRP A 150 10.84 4.57 -22.16
N HIS A 151 10.37 4.36 -23.40
CA HIS A 151 9.47 3.24 -23.71
C HIS A 151 10.15 1.90 -23.44
N LEU A 152 11.40 1.74 -23.88
CA LEU A 152 12.16 0.52 -23.66
C LEU A 152 12.45 0.30 -22.17
N VAL A 153 12.94 1.34 -21.49
CA VAL A 153 13.26 1.28 -20.06
C VAL A 153 12.00 0.96 -19.25
N GLY A 154 10.89 1.68 -19.47
CA GLY A 154 9.63 1.42 -18.79
C GLY A 154 9.15 0.00 -19.03
N ASN A 155 9.02 -0.42 -20.29
CA ASN A 155 8.56 -1.78 -20.61
C ASN A 155 9.35 -2.88 -19.90
N ILE A 156 10.68 -2.76 -19.82
CA ILE A 156 11.53 -3.78 -19.19
C ILE A 156 11.37 -3.75 -17.67
N PHE A 157 11.61 -2.61 -17.05
CA PHE A 157 11.71 -2.53 -15.59
C PHE A 157 10.34 -2.65 -14.92
N SER A 158 9.30 -2.04 -15.48
CA SER A 158 7.95 -2.11 -14.90
C SER A 158 7.26 -3.46 -15.11
N SER A 159 7.67 -4.23 -16.12
CA SER A 159 7.22 -5.62 -16.29
C SER A 159 7.76 -6.56 -15.21
N LEU A 160 8.83 -6.16 -14.52
CA LEU A 160 9.46 -6.94 -13.46
C LEU A 160 8.95 -6.55 -12.07
N GLU A 161 8.27 -5.41 -11.91
CA GLU A 161 7.67 -4.95 -10.66
C GLU A 161 6.62 -5.91 -10.03
N PRO A 162 5.97 -6.84 -10.75
CA PRO A 162 5.16 -7.86 -10.09
C PRO A 162 5.97 -8.86 -9.23
N ILE A 163 7.28 -9.01 -9.48
CA ILE A 163 8.16 -9.95 -8.78
C ILE A 163 8.21 -9.71 -7.26
N PRO A 164 8.52 -8.50 -6.74
CA PRO A 164 8.56 -8.25 -5.30
C PRO A 164 7.23 -8.57 -4.60
N PHE A 165 6.08 -8.22 -5.20
CA PHE A 165 4.76 -8.56 -4.64
C PHE A 165 4.47 -10.06 -4.66
N PHE A 166 4.88 -10.77 -5.72
CA PHE A 166 4.77 -12.22 -5.78
C PHE A 166 5.63 -12.89 -4.69
N LEU A 167 6.88 -12.44 -4.54
CA LEU A 167 7.79 -12.91 -3.49
C LEU A 167 7.24 -12.62 -2.10
N MET A 168 6.62 -11.46 -1.88
CA MET A 168 5.97 -11.10 -0.63
C MET A 168 4.77 -12.00 -0.31
N THR A 169 3.99 -12.36 -1.34
CA THR A 169 2.91 -13.35 -1.22
C THR A 169 3.47 -14.71 -0.80
N MET A 170 4.46 -15.23 -1.53
CA MET A 170 5.14 -16.49 -1.18
C MET A 170 5.73 -16.46 0.22
N PHE A 171 6.35 -15.35 0.60
CA PHE A 171 6.89 -15.11 1.92
C PHE A 171 5.80 -15.21 3.00
N ALA A 172 4.69 -14.48 2.86
CA ALA A 172 3.60 -14.49 3.82
C ALA A 172 3.02 -15.89 4.03
N PHE A 173 2.71 -16.60 2.93
CA PHE A 173 2.23 -18.00 3.01
C PHE A 173 3.26 -18.92 3.67
N ARG A 174 4.54 -18.80 3.31
CA ARG A 174 5.60 -19.65 3.88
C ARG A 174 5.80 -19.39 5.36
N MET A 175 5.68 -18.15 5.82
CA MET A 175 5.76 -17.81 7.25
C MET A 175 4.61 -18.42 8.03
N VAL A 176 3.38 -18.34 7.50
CA VAL A 176 2.20 -18.92 8.15
C VAL A 176 2.25 -20.45 8.14
N GLN A 177 2.66 -21.08 7.05
CA GLN A 177 2.80 -22.55 6.96
C GLN A 177 3.89 -23.10 7.88
N ARG A 178 4.98 -22.35 8.09
CA ARG A 178 6.09 -22.75 8.98
C ARG A 178 5.97 -22.16 10.39
N ARG A 179 4.79 -21.69 10.78
CA ARG A 179 4.58 -21.11 12.12
C ARG A 179 4.95 -22.13 13.19
N ARG A 180 5.66 -21.66 14.22
CA ARG A 180 6.09 -22.47 15.37
C ARG A 180 5.19 -22.28 16.59
N ARG A 181 4.25 -21.33 16.50
CA ARG A 181 3.28 -21.00 17.54
C ARG A 181 1.98 -20.53 16.90
N ASP A 182 0.88 -20.76 17.61
CA ASP A 182 -0.41 -20.18 17.28
C ASP A 182 -0.63 -18.91 18.09
N HIS A 183 -0.82 -17.79 17.40
CA HIS A 183 -1.10 -16.50 18.03
C HIS A 183 -2.58 -16.38 18.40
N ALA A 184 -2.91 -15.81 19.55
CA ALA A 184 -4.31 -15.57 19.95
C ALA A 184 -5.06 -14.57 19.03
N ASN A 185 -4.32 -13.78 18.26
CA ASN A 185 -4.84 -12.75 17.35
C ASN A 185 -4.82 -13.28 15.91
N GLN A 186 -5.90 -13.94 15.49
CA GLN A 186 -6.04 -14.49 14.14
C GLN A 186 -6.41 -13.41 13.12
N ALA A 187 -7.08 -12.34 13.55
CA ALA A 187 -7.42 -11.20 12.69
C ALA A 187 -6.15 -10.55 12.10
N ALA A 188 -5.13 -10.28 12.92
CA ALA A 188 -3.87 -9.71 12.45
C ALA A 188 -3.15 -10.59 11.41
N VAL A 189 -3.23 -11.92 11.56
CA VAL A 189 -2.68 -12.87 10.59
C VAL A 189 -3.46 -12.83 9.27
N LEU A 190 -4.79 -12.80 9.34
CA LEU A 190 -5.65 -12.68 8.16
C LEU A 190 -5.35 -11.40 7.39
N TRP A 191 -5.27 -10.26 8.07
CA TRP A 191 -4.92 -8.98 7.44
C TRP A 191 -3.52 -9.01 6.82
N ALA A 192 -2.53 -9.61 7.49
CA ALA A 192 -1.17 -9.71 6.96
C ALA A 192 -1.11 -10.57 5.68
N VAL A 193 -1.74 -11.74 5.68
CA VAL A 193 -1.78 -12.60 4.48
C VAL A 193 -2.61 -11.97 3.37
N GLY A 194 -3.76 -11.39 3.73
CA GLY A 194 -4.63 -10.67 2.80
C GLY A 194 -3.93 -9.48 2.14
N CYS A 195 -3.12 -8.74 2.90
CA CYS A 195 -2.27 -7.67 2.39
C CYS A 195 -1.30 -8.16 1.30
N ALA A 196 -0.61 -9.28 1.55
CA ALA A 196 0.31 -9.83 0.55
C ALA A 196 -0.43 -10.26 -0.74
N VAL A 197 -1.56 -10.95 -0.61
CA VAL A 197 -2.38 -11.41 -1.76
C VAL A 197 -2.98 -10.25 -2.53
N MET A 198 -3.70 -9.35 -1.86
CA MET A 198 -4.38 -8.22 -2.51
C MET A 198 -3.37 -7.21 -3.07
N GLY A 199 -2.22 -7.04 -2.42
CA GLY A 199 -1.10 -6.27 -2.95
C GLY A 199 -0.59 -6.85 -4.27
N PHE A 200 -0.38 -8.17 -4.35
CA PHE A 200 0.00 -8.82 -5.61
C PHE A 200 -1.08 -8.72 -6.70
N LEU A 201 -2.36 -8.87 -6.37
CA LEU A 201 -3.43 -8.70 -7.35
C LEU A 201 -3.51 -7.25 -7.86
N GLY A 202 -3.41 -6.26 -6.97
CA GLY A 202 -3.50 -4.85 -7.33
C GLY A 202 -2.28 -4.32 -8.06
N ALA A 203 -1.12 -4.40 -7.42
CA ALA A 203 0.12 -3.87 -7.97
C ALA A 203 0.72 -4.80 -9.03
N GLY A 204 0.80 -6.11 -8.75
CA GLY A 204 1.39 -7.08 -9.67
C GLY A 204 0.52 -7.36 -10.89
N VAL A 205 -0.70 -7.87 -10.70
CA VAL A 205 -1.55 -8.29 -11.83
C VAL A 205 -2.19 -7.08 -12.53
N TRP A 206 -2.90 -6.22 -11.80
CA TRP A 206 -3.57 -5.06 -12.40
C TRP A 206 -2.59 -4.00 -12.89
N GLY A 207 -1.44 -3.84 -12.23
CA GLY A 207 -0.35 -3.00 -12.75
C GLY A 207 0.19 -3.57 -14.06
N PHE A 208 0.51 -4.86 -14.11
CA PHE A 208 1.02 -5.48 -15.35
C PHE A 208 0.04 -5.38 -16.53
N LEU A 209 -1.28 -5.46 -16.28
CA LEU A 209 -2.33 -5.34 -17.31
C LEU A 209 -2.19 -4.09 -18.18
N HIS A 210 -1.62 -2.99 -17.65
CA HIS A 210 -1.47 -1.76 -18.42
C HIS A 210 -0.07 -1.13 -18.38
N THR A 211 0.95 -1.85 -17.90
CA THR A 211 2.31 -1.29 -17.74
C THR A 211 3.09 -1.20 -19.06
N LEU A 212 2.78 -2.08 -20.01
CA LEU A 212 3.46 -2.14 -21.30
C LEU A 212 3.00 -0.98 -22.18
N SER A 213 3.92 -0.18 -22.70
CA SER A 213 3.64 1.04 -23.47
C SER A 213 2.66 0.86 -24.61
N PHE A 214 2.69 -0.27 -25.34
CA PHE A 214 1.75 -0.52 -26.44
C PHE A 214 0.32 -0.85 -25.97
N VAL A 215 0.14 -1.31 -24.72
CA VAL A 215 -1.17 -1.43 -24.07
C VAL A 215 -1.55 -0.09 -23.43
N ASN A 216 -0.61 0.51 -22.70
CA ASN A 216 -0.77 1.80 -22.04
C ASN A 216 -1.18 2.88 -23.02
N TYR A 217 -0.72 2.85 -24.27
CA TYR A 217 -1.13 3.76 -25.33
C TYR A 217 -2.66 3.93 -25.43
N TYR A 218 -3.40 2.84 -25.25
CA TYR A 218 -4.86 2.85 -25.28
C TYR A 218 -5.50 3.05 -23.90
N THR A 219 -4.88 2.50 -22.86
CA THR A 219 -5.46 2.48 -21.50
C THR A 219 -5.03 3.67 -20.62
N HIS A 220 -4.11 4.52 -21.08
CA HIS A 220 -3.62 5.70 -20.36
C HIS A 220 -4.75 6.70 -20.08
N GLY A 221 -4.90 7.11 -18.81
CA GLY A 221 -5.93 8.06 -18.40
C GLY A 221 -7.36 7.52 -18.58
N THR A 222 -7.57 6.22 -18.37
CA THR A 222 -8.88 5.56 -18.48
C THR A 222 -9.32 4.98 -17.14
N GLN A 223 -10.54 4.42 -17.08
CA GLN A 223 -11.02 3.70 -15.90
C GLN A 223 -10.19 2.46 -15.54
N ILE A 224 -9.35 1.94 -16.45
CA ILE A 224 -8.35 0.89 -16.13
C ILE A 224 -7.31 1.42 -15.14
N THR A 225 -6.88 2.69 -15.30
CA THR A 225 -5.97 3.32 -14.34
C THR A 225 -6.61 3.45 -12.97
N ALA A 226 -7.89 3.84 -12.92
CA ALA A 226 -8.63 3.90 -11.67
C ALA A 226 -8.79 2.52 -11.02
N SER A 227 -9.08 1.47 -11.80
CA SER A 227 -9.25 0.12 -11.25
C SER A 227 -7.97 -0.41 -10.60
N HIS A 228 -6.84 -0.29 -11.30
CA HIS A 228 -5.52 -0.63 -10.76
C HIS A 228 -5.20 0.21 -9.51
N GLY A 229 -5.35 1.54 -9.58
CA GLY A 229 -5.04 2.42 -8.46
C GLY A 229 -5.81 2.08 -7.19
N HIS A 230 -7.12 1.80 -7.28
CA HIS A 230 -7.91 1.41 -6.11
C HIS A 230 -7.41 0.08 -5.50
N LEU A 231 -7.19 -0.95 -6.32
CA LEU A 231 -6.77 -2.26 -5.81
C LEU A 231 -5.35 -2.24 -5.25
N ALA A 232 -4.42 -1.55 -5.91
CA ALA A 232 -3.03 -1.45 -5.48
C ALA A 232 -2.90 -0.68 -4.16
N PHE A 233 -3.50 0.51 -4.06
CA PHE A 233 -3.44 1.30 -2.83
C PHE A 233 -4.11 0.60 -1.65
N TYR A 234 -5.28 0.01 -1.88
CA TYR A 234 -5.95 -0.79 -0.86
C TYR A 234 -5.10 -2.00 -0.45
N GLY A 235 -4.77 -2.84 -1.42
CA GLY A 235 -4.15 -4.14 -1.21
C GLY A 235 -2.78 -4.05 -0.56
N ALA A 236 -1.97 -3.07 -0.96
CA ALA A 236 -0.64 -2.87 -0.39
C ALA A 236 -0.70 -2.03 0.90
N TYR A 237 -1.13 -0.77 0.81
CA TYR A 237 -0.85 0.21 1.86
C TYR A 237 -1.96 0.30 2.92
N VAL A 238 -3.24 0.26 2.52
CA VAL A 238 -4.33 0.27 3.49
C VAL A 238 -4.31 -1.01 4.32
N LEU A 239 -4.15 -2.17 3.67
CA LEU A 239 -4.14 -3.45 4.37
C LEU A 239 -2.93 -3.62 5.30
N VAL A 240 -1.73 -3.14 4.94
CA VAL A 240 -0.58 -3.26 5.86
C VAL A 240 -0.74 -2.38 7.10
N VAL A 241 -1.34 -1.19 6.94
CA VAL A 241 -1.67 -0.31 8.07
C VAL A 241 -2.72 -0.96 8.97
N ILE A 242 -3.79 -1.50 8.40
CA ILE A 242 -4.83 -2.22 9.15
C ILE A 242 -4.24 -3.45 9.85
N ALA A 243 -3.36 -4.22 9.19
CA ALA A 243 -2.69 -5.36 9.80
C ALA A 243 -1.85 -4.96 11.01
N LEU A 244 -1.11 -3.84 10.91
CA LEU A 244 -0.32 -3.31 12.02
C LEU A 244 -1.21 -2.82 13.17
N ILE A 245 -2.31 -2.12 12.86
CA ILE A 245 -3.28 -1.67 13.87
C ILE A 245 -3.93 -2.88 14.56
N SER A 246 -4.37 -3.88 13.79
CA SER A 246 -4.95 -5.13 14.29
C SER A 246 -4.01 -5.85 15.26
N TYR A 247 -2.71 -5.87 14.94
CA TYR A 247 -1.68 -6.43 15.81
C TYR A 247 -1.41 -5.57 17.07
N ALA A 248 -1.24 -4.26 16.89
CA ALA A 248 -0.76 -3.38 17.95
C ALA A 248 -1.85 -2.92 18.91
N MET A 249 -3.08 -2.69 18.43
CA MET A 249 -4.16 -2.08 19.21
C MET A 249 -4.56 -2.88 20.47
N PRO A 250 -4.69 -4.22 20.42
CA PRO A 250 -4.89 -5.01 21.64
C PRO A 250 -3.73 -4.82 22.64
N THR A 251 -2.49 -4.87 22.15
CA THR A 251 -1.28 -4.75 22.98
C THR A 251 -1.19 -3.38 23.66
N LEU A 252 -1.54 -2.31 22.94
CA LEU A 252 -1.61 -0.95 23.47
C LEU A 252 -2.72 -0.79 24.53
N ARG A 253 -3.75 -1.64 24.49
CA ARG A 253 -4.82 -1.73 25.50
C ARG A 253 -4.54 -2.77 26.59
N GLY A 254 -3.30 -3.24 26.70
CA GLY A 254 -2.88 -4.15 27.78
C GLY A 254 -3.29 -5.61 27.60
N ARG A 255 -3.71 -6.04 26.40
CA ARG A 255 -4.15 -7.42 26.12
C ARG A 255 -3.41 -8.01 24.92
N ILE A 256 -3.29 -9.34 24.86
CA ILE A 256 -2.60 -10.02 23.75
C ILE A 256 -3.44 -9.97 22.47
N ALA A 257 -4.75 -10.19 22.60
CA ALA A 257 -5.71 -10.15 21.52
C ALA A 257 -7.07 -9.65 22.02
N ASN A 258 -7.94 -9.21 21.11
CA ASN A 258 -9.33 -8.89 21.44
C ASN A 258 -10.13 -10.20 21.69
N SER A 259 -11.34 -10.07 22.25
CA SER A 259 -12.25 -11.22 22.44
C SER A 259 -12.55 -11.92 21.11
N LEU A 260 -12.91 -13.21 21.16
CA LEU A 260 -13.23 -13.97 19.96
C LEU A 260 -14.37 -13.34 19.16
N LYS A 261 -15.35 -12.71 19.83
CA LYS A 261 -16.44 -11.97 19.20
C LYS A 261 -15.95 -10.74 18.45
N ALA A 262 -15.06 -9.96 19.06
CA ALA A 262 -14.45 -8.80 18.42
C ALA A 262 -13.59 -9.21 17.22
N GLN A 263 -12.76 -10.27 17.37
CA GLN A 263 -11.96 -10.80 16.28
C GLN A 263 -12.82 -11.34 15.14
N SER A 264 -13.92 -12.03 15.41
CA SER A 264 -14.83 -12.50 14.38
C SER A 264 -15.41 -11.35 13.56
N LEU A 265 -15.85 -10.27 14.22
CA LEU A 265 -16.33 -9.09 13.52
C LEU A 265 -15.24 -8.42 12.68
N GLU A 266 -14.02 -8.33 13.22
CA GLU A 266 -12.86 -7.80 12.50
C GLU A 266 -12.52 -8.65 11.26
N MET A 267 -12.56 -9.98 11.38
CA MET A 267 -12.34 -10.89 10.25
C MET A 267 -13.45 -10.81 9.21
N TRP A 268 -14.71 -10.64 9.62
CA TRP A 268 -15.81 -10.36 8.69
C TRP A 268 -15.61 -9.02 7.98
N SER A 269 -15.13 -7.99 8.68
CA SER A 269 -14.83 -6.69 8.08
C SER A 269 -13.78 -6.80 6.96
N PHE A 270 -12.75 -7.64 7.13
CA PHE A 270 -11.78 -7.94 6.07
C PHE A 270 -12.45 -8.46 4.80
N TRP A 271 -13.34 -9.43 4.92
CA TRP A 271 -14.02 -10.04 3.77
C TRP A 271 -14.97 -9.04 3.10
N VAL A 272 -15.77 -8.32 3.88
CA VAL A 272 -16.71 -7.33 3.35
C VAL A 272 -15.96 -6.21 2.61
N MET A 273 -14.87 -5.68 3.18
CA MET A 273 -14.03 -4.67 2.52
C MET A 273 -13.36 -5.23 1.26
N SER A 274 -12.77 -6.43 1.33
CA SER A 274 -12.03 -7.01 0.19
C SER A 274 -12.94 -7.41 -0.97
N ILE A 275 -14.13 -7.94 -0.68
CA ILE A 275 -15.15 -8.25 -1.69
C ILE A 275 -15.70 -6.95 -2.29
N GLY A 276 -16.02 -5.95 -1.46
CA GLY A 276 -16.45 -4.63 -1.94
C GLY A 276 -15.41 -3.99 -2.87
N MET A 277 -14.12 -4.04 -2.49
CA MET A 277 -13.03 -3.57 -3.34
C MET A 277 -12.94 -4.39 -4.64
N GLY A 278 -13.03 -5.71 -4.58
CA GLY A 278 -12.99 -6.58 -5.75
C GLY A 278 -14.10 -6.26 -6.76
N VAL A 279 -15.34 -6.13 -6.31
CA VAL A 279 -16.48 -5.76 -7.17
C VAL A 279 -16.27 -4.36 -7.77
N MET A 280 -15.79 -3.40 -6.97
CA MET A 280 -15.50 -2.04 -7.45
C MET A 280 -14.46 -2.05 -8.58
N VAL A 281 -13.37 -2.78 -8.39
CA VAL A 281 -12.26 -2.88 -9.35
C VAL A 281 -12.71 -3.60 -10.62
N LEU A 282 -13.51 -4.65 -10.51
CA LEU A 282 -14.07 -5.33 -11.69
C LEU A 282 -15.04 -4.43 -12.46
N ALA A 283 -15.88 -3.65 -11.77
CA ALA A 283 -16.76 -2.68 -12.40
C ALA A 283 -15.98 -1.60 -13.16
N LEU A 284 -14.95 -1.03 -12.54
CA LEU A 284 -14.06 -0.04 -13.17
C LEU A 284 -13.25 -0.64 -14.33
N THR A 285 -12.83 -1.91 -14.21
CA THR A 285 -12.13 -2.60 -15.28
C THR A 285 -13.05 -2.81 -16.49
N GLY A 286 -14.30 -3.25 -16.26
CA GLY A 286 -15.33 -3.32 -17.30
C GLY A 286 -15.59 -1.97 -17.96
N ALA A 287 -15.73 -0.91 -17.15
CA ALA A 287 -15.90 0.45 -17.65
C ALA A 287 -14.71 0.90 -18.51
N GLY A 288 -13.48 0.58 -18.08
CA GLY A 288 -12.26 0.93 -18.79
C GLY A 288 -12.12 0.19 -20.11
N THR A 289 -12.50 -1.09 -20.15
CA THR A 289 -12.51 -1.87 -21.40
C THR A 289 -13.48 -1.27 -22.41
N VAL A 290 -14.70 -0.92 -21.99
CA VAL A 290 -15.69 -0.26 -22.86
C VAL A 290 -15.21 1.13 -23.28
N GLN A 291 -14.61 1.89 -22.37
CA GLN A 291 -14.02 3.19 -22.68
C GLN A 291 -12.93 3.07 -23.77
N VAL A 292 -12.02 2.11 -23.64
CA VAL A 292 -10.96 1.85 -24.61
C VAL A 292 -11.56 1.46 -25.96
N TRP A 293 -12.55 0.56 -25.95
CA TRP A 293 -13.22 0.09 -27.15
C TRP A 293 -13.93 1.18 -27.95
N LEU A 294 -14.63 2.09 -27.28
CA LEU A 294 -15.43 3.13 -27.95
C LEU A 294 -14.66 4.41 -28.23
N GLN A 295 -13.65 4.73 -27.40
CA GLN A 295 -12.98 6.03 -27.41
C GLN A 295 -11.53 5.96 -27.94
N ARG A 296 -10.83 4.83 -27.79
CA ARG A 296 -9.35 4.77 -27.98
C ARG A 296 -8.93 3.88 -29.14
N LEU A 297 -9.60 2.76 -29.36
CA LEU A 297 -9.29 1.82 -30.44
C LEU A 297 -9.75 2.26 -31.84
N PRO A 298 -10.93 2.88 -32.03
CA PRO A 298 -11.41 3.19 -33.38
C PRO A 298 -10.52 4.22 -34.09
N THR A 299 -10.09 3.92 -35.31
CA THR A 299 -9.33 4.84 -36.17
C THR A 299 -10.23 5.85 -36.88
N THR A 300 -11.51 5.54 -37.02
CA THR A 300 -12.57 6.42 -37.51
C THR A 300 -13.80 6.29 -36.62
N GLY A 301 -14.55 7.38 -36.42
CA GLY A 301 -15.79 7.34 -35.63
C GLY A 301 -15.61 7.14 -34.12
N ALA A 302 -14.42 7.43 -33.56
CA ALA A 302 -14.21 7.41 -32.11
C ALA A 302 -15.19 8.35 -31.41
N GLN A 303 -15.86 7.85 -30.38
CA GLN A 303 -16.90 8.62 -29.69
C GLN A 303 -16.28 9.69 -28.78
N GLY A 304 -16.98 10.81 -28.62
CA GLY A 304 -16.59 11.86 -27.69
C GLY A 304 -16.63 11.39 -26.23
N TYR A 305 -15.79 11.97 -25.38
CA TYR A 305 -15.65 11.56 -23.97
C TYR A 305 -17.00 11.47 -23.24
N MET A 306 -17.83 12.51 -23.31
CA MET A 306 -19.11 12.55 -22.60
C MET A 306 -20.07 11.44 -23.06
N ALA A 307 -20.17 11.20 -24.37
CA ALA A 307 -21.03 10.14 -24.92
C ALA A 307 -20.58 8.74 -24.47
N VAL A 308 -19.27 8.54 -24.30
CA VAL A 308 -18.73 7.30 -23.73
C VAL A 308 -19.05 7.22 -22.24
N GLN A 309 -18.85 8.29 -21.46
CA GLN A 309 -19.18 8.30 -20.03
C GLN A 309 -20.65 7.95 -19.77
N ASP A 310 -21.58 8.45 -20.59
CA ASP A 310 -23.01 8.11 -20.49
C ASP A 310 -23.26 6.60 -20.64
N GLN A 311 -22.52 5.92 -21.52
CA GLN A 311 -22.60 4.47 -21.70
C GLN A 311 -21.98 3.67 -20.53
N LEU A 312 -21.14 4.30 -19.72
CA LEU A 312 -20.49 3.67 -18.56
C LEU A 312 -21.33 3.74 -17.28
N THR A 313 -22.49 4.41 -17.31
CA THR A 313 -23.34 4.66 -16.14
C THR A 313 -23.68 3.38 -15.35
N PHE A 314 -23.93 2.25 -16.04
CA PHE A 314 -24.16 0.97 -15.38
C PHE A 314 -22.98 0.54 -14.49
N PHE A 315 -21.75 0.62 -15.02
CA PHE A 315 -20.55 0.27 -14.26
C PHE A 315 -20.32 1.24 -13.09
N TYR A 316 -20.63 2.53 -13.27
CA TYR A 316 -20.56 3.51 -12.18
C TYR A 316 -21.58 3.25 -11.08
N GLY A 317 -22.78 2.79 -11.43
CA GLY A 317 -23.78 2.31 -10.46
C GLY A 317 -23.26 1.12 -9.65
N LEU A 318 -22.68 0.12 -10.31
CA LEU A 318 -22.09 -1.05 -9.64
C LEU A 318 -20.91 -0.65 -8.74
N ARG A 319 -20.04 0.24 -9.22
CA ARG A 319 -18.92 0.82 -8.48
C ARG A 319 -19.40 1.54 -7.22
N LEU A 320 -20.50 2.30 -7.30
CA LEU A 320 -21.10 2.99 -6.15
C LEU A 320 -21.67 1.99 -5.13
N ALA A 321 -22.42 0.99 -5.59
CA ALA A 321 -22.97 -0.05 -4.72
C ALA A 321 -21.86 -0.81 -3.98
N ALA A 322 -20.79 -1.17 -4.69
CA ALA A 322 -19.59 -1.77 -4.11
C ALA A 322 -18.90 -0.86 -3.08
N GLY A 323 -18.93 0.46 -3.30
CA GLY A 323 -18.47 1.46 -2.33
C GLY A 323 -19.25 1.45 -1.02
N PHE A 324 -20.57 1.27 -1.06
CA PHE A 324 -21.37 1.10 0.16
C PHE A 324 -21.05 -0.20 0.90
N VAL A 325 -20.81 -1.30 0.18
CA VAL A 325 -20.35 -2.56 0.79
C VAL A 325 -19.00 -2.36 1.47
N PHE A 326 -18.04 -1.71 0.80
CA PHE A 326 -16.74 -1.39 1.38
C PHE A 326 -16.88 -0.53 2.65
N LEU A 327 -17.73 0.51 2.61
CA LEU A 327 -18.00 1.37 3.75
C LEU A 327 -18.60 0.59 4.92
N ALA A 328 -19.54 -0.31 4.67
CA ALA A 328 -20.10 -1.18 5.71
C ALA A 328 -19.00 -2.03 6.37
N GLY A 329 -18.08 -2.58 5.57
CA GLY A 329 -16.91 -3.29 6.07
C GLY A 329 -16.00 -2.40 6.94
N LEU A 330 -15.73 -1.16 6.52
CA LEU A 330 -14.96 -0.20 7.33
C LEU A 330 -15.66 0.12 8.66
N VAL A 331 -16.98 0.31 8.65
CA VAL A 331 -17.76 0.54 9.88
C VAL A 331 -17.68 -0.68 10.82
N MET A 332 -17.78 -1.90 10.28
CA MET A 332 -17.60 -3.13 11.05
C MET A 332 -16.19 -3.22 11.65
N TYR A 333 -15.16 -2.86 10.90
CA TYR A 333 -13.78 -2.82 11.37
C TYR A 333 -13.63 -1.88 12.57
N VAL A 334 -14.11 -0.64 12.43
CA VAL A 334 -14.08 0.35 13.51
C VAL A 334 -14.89 -0.12 14.72
N TRP A 335 -16.06 -0.69 14.50
CA TRP A 335 -16.92 -1.21 15.58
C TRP A 335 -16.26 -2.36 16.34
N SER A 336 -15.42 -3.17 15.69
CA SER A 336 -14.73 -4.30 16.32
C SER A 336 -13.89 -3.90 17.54
N PHE A 337 -13.36 -2.67 17.58
CA PHE A 337 -12.60 -2.16 18.71
C PHE A 337 -13.44 -1.86 19.96
N PHE A 338 -14.76 -1.73 19.81
CA PHE A 338 -15.68 -1.39 20.89
C PHE A 338 -16.46 -2.61 21.40
N VAL A 339 -16.35 -3.76 20.71
CA VAL A 339 -16.96 -5.01 21.16
C VAL A 339 -16.22 -5.53 22.40
N GLY A 340 -16.97 -5.68 23.50
CA GLY A 340 -16.47 -6.23 24.75
C GLY A 340 -16.32 -7.76 24.74
N GLY A 341 -15.99 -8.31 25.91
CA GLY A 341 -15.81 -9.75 26.14
C GLY A 341 -14.40 -10.07 26.64
N GLU A 342 -14.24 -11.30 27.11
CA GLU A 342 -12.97 -11.79 27.66
C GLU A 342 -11.88 -11.79 26.58
N PRO A 343 -10.68 -11.26 26.87
CA PRO A 343 -9.56 -11.29 25.94
C PRO A 343 -9.22 -12.72 25.52
N ALA A 344 -8.93 -12.92 24.23
CA ALA A 344 -8.45 -14.24 23.79
C ALA A 344 -7.02 -14.48 24.31
N GLU A 345 -6.82 -15.64 24.92
CA GLU A 345 -5.51 -16.11 25.39
C GLU A 345 -4.81 -16.96 24.32
N GLU A 346 -3.49 -17.11 24.42
CA GLU A 346 -2.77 -18.06 23.57
C GLU A 346 -3.15 -19.49 23.98
N PRO A 347 -3.50 -20.39 23.04
CA PRO A 347 -3.80 -21.77 23.38
C PRO A 347 -2.59 -22.40 24.10
N LEU A 348 -2.85 -23.06 25.23
CA LEU A 348 -1.89 -23.87 25.97
C LEU A 348 -1.53 -25.13 25.14
N GLY A 349 -0.75 -24.96 24.06
CA GLY A 349 -0.49 -26.03 23.11
C GLY A 349 0.75 -25.79 22.24
N THR A 350 1.84 -26.49 22.59
CA THR A 350 3.09 -26.64 21.82
C THR A 350 3.97 -25.38 21.63
N ARG A 351 4.62 -24.93 22.71
CA ARG A 351 5.85 -24.13 22.61
C ARG A 351 6.96 -24.97 21.98
N ARG A 352 7.07 -24.99 20.64
CA ARG A 352 8.28 -25.47 19.95
C ARG A 352 9.30 -24.34 19.84
N GLY A 353 10.03 -24.10 20.93
CA GLY A 353 11.20 -23.20 20.96
C GLY A 353 11.06 -22.03 21.93
N GLY A 354 12.01 -21.93 22.86
CA GLY A 354 12.04 -20.93 23.92
C GLY A 354 12.40 -19.52 23.42
N LEU A 355 11.39 -18.75 23.03
CA LEU A 355 11.52 -17.30 22.80
C LEU A 355 10.90 -16.52 23.97
N MET A 356 11.53 -15.38 24.29
CA MET A 356 11.13 -14.51 25.41
C MET A 356 9.67 -14.02 25.31
N PRO A 357 8.97 -13.93 26.44
CA PRO A 357 7.60 -13.43 26.51
C PRO A 357 7.47 -11.98 26.03
N SER A 358 6.31 -11.69 25.43
CA SER A 358 5.91 -10.34 25.01
C SER A 358 5.86 -9.38 26.21
N PRO A 359 5.92 -8.05 26.01
CA PRO A 359 5.80 -7.09 27.10
C PRO A 359 4.51 -7.23 27.92
N ALA A 360 3.41 -7.69 27.30
CA ALA A 360 2.16 -8.01 27.99
C ALA A 360 2.28 -9.29 28.84
N GLN A 361 2.96 -10.31 28.31
CA GLN A 361 3.21 -11.57 29.03
C GLN A 361 4.17 -11.40 30.22
N ARG A 362 5.04 -10.37 30.22
CA ARG A 362 5.88 -10.06 31.39
C ARG A 362 5.10 -9.43 32.54
N ARG A 363 4.03 -8.68 32.27
CA ARG A 363 3.19 -8.11 33.34
C ARG A 363 2.39 -9.20 34.05
N LEU A 364 1.86 -10.15 33.30
CA LEU A 364 1.10 -11.29 33.84
C LEU A 364 1.95 -12.34 34.58
N GLN A 365 3.28 -12.22 34.60
CA GLN A 365 4.16 -13.09 35.37
C GLN A 365 4.61 -12.49 36.71
N HIS A 366 4.23 -11.23 36.98
CA HIS A 366 4.59 -10.50 38.19
C HIS A 366 3.38 -10.15 39.07
N ASP A 367 2.19 -10.61 38.69
CA ASP A 367 0.96 -10.68 39.50
C ASP A 367 0.63 -12.16 39.71
#